data_AF-A0A8T4YPK6-F1
#
_entry.id   AF-A0A8T4YPK6-F1
#
_cell.length_a   1.000
_cell.length_b   1.000
_cell.length_c   1.000
_cell.angle_alpha   90.00
_cell.angle_beta   90.00
_cell.angle_gamma   90.00
#
_symmetry.space_group_name_H-M   'P 1'
#
loop_
_entity.id
_entity.type
_entity.pdbx_description
1 polymer ?
#
loop_
_entity_poly.entity_id
_entity_poly.type
_entity_poly.pdbx_seq_one_letter_code
_entity_poly.pdbx_strand_id
1 'polypeptide(L)'
;MSSLIVLDLLRFLLSLTVLTYASWRDVKTREIPDKIWILFSAPAIGMDFYELYIGRIDIIQFFLAIAFSFIISFSLAYFELFGGADFKAFVVLSLLQPIQPRFIEPVLKAVSVIYPLTVFADSAIAGACIAIVTLVKNITSAYTKGGLFEKDLKASLARKLLIMVSGVKMDINEVRGPPFEYPLEKIEGNVRKLTFMPRLLRDEEALEAIKELKEAGFKEIWVSRTLPFLVFITIGFILSIFLGDIILWVIQLILIPK
;
A
#
# COMPACT_ATOMS: atom_id res chain seq x y z
N MET A 1 -16.53 20.12 24.50
CA MET A 1 -16.03 18.87 23.88
C MET A 1 -15.46 18.02 25.01
N SER A 2 -15.80 16.74 25.12
CA SER A 2 -15.22 15.90 26.19
C SER A 2 -13.71 15.78 26.01
N SER A 3 -12.95 15.63 27.09
CA SER A 3 -11.48 15.47 27.05
C SER A 3 -11.05 14.30 26.16
N LEU A 4 -11.87 13.25 26.07
CA LEU A 4 -11.65 12.09 25.22
C LEU A 4 -11.79 12.41 23.73
N ILE A 5 -12.77 13.23 23.34
CA ILE A 5 -12.93 13.65 21.93
C ILE A 5 -11.74 14.53 21.50
N VAL A 6 -11.22 15.37 22.40
CA VAL A 6 -10.00 16.15 22.12
C VAL A 6 -8.81 15.24 21.89
N LEU A 7 -8.68 14.17 22.70
CA LEU A 7 -7.62 13.19 22.55
C LEU A 7 -7.71 12.41 21.24
N ASP A 8 -8.92 11.95 20.87
CA ASP A 8 -9.17 11.26 19.61
C ASP A 8 -8.87 12.15 18.40
N LEU A 9 -9.20 13.45 18.49
CA LEU A 9 -8.87 14.43 17.45
C LEU A 9 -7.35 14.64 17.35
N LEU A 10 -6.65 14.72 18.49
CA LEU A 10 -5.19 14.83 18.51
C LEU A 10 -4.52 13.60 17.89
N ARG A 11 -4.95 12.39 18.28
CA ARG A 11 -4.52 11.12 17.67
C ARG A 11 -4.75 11.12 16.16
N PHE A 12 -5.93 11.55 15.71
CA PHE A 12 -6.25 11.66 14.29
C PHE A 12 -5.32 12.61 13.54
N LEU A 13 -5.10 13.81 14.07
CA LEU A 13 -4.21 14.80 13.46
C LEU A 13 -2.75 14.32 13.42
N LEU A 14 -2.29 13.65 14.47
CA LEU A 14 -0.95 13.05 14.51
C LEU A 14 -0.81 11.95 13.46
N SER A 15 -1.77 11.01 13.38
CA SER A 15 -1.81 9.97 12.35
C SER A 15 -1.82 10.57 10.94
N LEU A 16 -2.67 11.56 10.69
CA LEU A 16 -2.75 12.20 9.37
C LEU A 16 -1.44 12.91 9.02
N THR A 17 -0.80 13.56 9.99
CA THR A 17 0.47 14.26 9.78
C THR A 17 1.59 13.29 9.42
N VAL A 18 1.77 12.23 10.21
CA VAL A 18 2.83 11.23 9.96
C VAL A 18 2.60 10.49 8.65
N LEU A 19 1.35 10.11 8.35
CA LEU A 19 1.00 9.38 7.13
C LEU A 19 1.11 10.25 5.88
N THR A 20 0.70 11.53 5.94
CA THR A 20 0.87 12.46 4.81
C THR A 20 2.35 12.70 4.53
N TYR A 21 3.15 12.91 5.57
CA TYR A 21 4.59 13.07 5.43
C TYR A 21 5.25 11.81 4.86
N ALA A 22 4.93 10.65 5.43
CA ALA A 22 5.45 9.35 5.00
C ALA A 22 5.06 9.07 3.54
N SER A 23 3.80 9.28 3.15
CA SER A 23 3.32 9.15 1.77
C SER A 23 4.07 10.05 0.80
N TRP A 24 4.27 11.33 1.15
CA TRP A 24 5.03 12.26 0.31
C TRP A 24 6.48 11.81 0.12
N ARG A 25 7.12 11.36 1.20
CA ARG A 25 8.50 10.86 1.18
C ARG A 25 8.63 9.55 0.42
N ASP A 26 7.67 8.64 0.54
CA ASP A 26 7.62 7.37 -0.19
C ASP A 26 7.53 7.61 -1.70
N VAL A 27 6.61 8.47 -2.13
CA VAL A 27 6.46 8.84 -3.56
C VAL A 27 7.73 9.52 -4.11
N LYS A 28 8.36 10.40 -3.32
CA LYS A 28 9.49 11.21 -3.80
C LYS A 28 10.83 10.47 -3.74
N THR A 29 11.12 9.84 -2.60
CA THR A 29 12.46 9.37 -2.21
C THR A 29 12.55 7.92 -1.75
N ARG A 30 11.42 7.23 -1.50
CA ARG A 30 11.37 5.85 -0.94
C ARG A 30 12.04 5.62 0.42
N GLU A 31 12.62 6.66 1.00
CA GLU A 31 13.28 6.60 2.30
C GLU A 31 12.62 7.56 3.30
N ILE A 32 12.32 7.05 4.49
CA ILE A 32 11.73 7.81 5.59
C ILE A 32 12.64 7.69 6.81
N PRO A 33 13.07 8.82 7.42
CA PRO A 33 13.94 8.77 8.58
C PRO A 33 13.27 8.11 9.79
N ASP A 34 13.98 7.19 10.44
CA ASP A 34 13.45 6.43 11.59
C ASP A 34 13.02 7.30 12.77
N LYS A 35 13.64 8.47 12.91
CA LYS A 35 13.29 9.48 13.92
C LYS A 35 11.83 9.93 13.81
N ILE A 36 11.24 9.90 12.61
CA ILE A 36 9.84 10.28 12.41
C ILE A 36 8.92 9.29 13.11
N TRP A 37 9.15 7.98 12.94
CA TRP A 37 8.34 6.96 13.61
C TRP A 37 8.41 7.09 15.14
N ILE A 38 9.61 7.28 15.68
CA ILE A 38 9.84 7.46 17.12
C ILE A 38 9.15 8.72 17.65
N LEU A 39 9.25 9.84 16.92
CA LEU A 39 8.65 11.12 17.29
C LEU A 39 7.13 11.02 17.48
N PHE A 40 6.44 10.23 16.65
CA PHE A 40 5.00 10.06 16.72
C PHE A 40 4.57 8.92 17.68
N SER A 41 5.41 7.91 17.92
CA SER A 41 5.14 6.88 18.93
C SER A 41 5.15 7.41 20.36
N ALA A 42 6.06 8.33 20.70
CA ALA A 42 6.18 8.84 22.06
C ALA A 42 4.89 9.51 22.60
N PRO A 43 4.27 10.48 21.91
CA PRO A 43 2.99 11.03 22.36
C PRO A 43 1.87 9.99 22.30
N ALA A 44 1.87 9.07 21.33
CA ALA A 44 0.88 7.99 21.24
C ALA A 44 0.84 7.15 22.52
N ILE A 45 2.00 6.67 22.96
CA ILE A 45 2.16 5.89 24.19
C ILE A 45 1.68 6.67 25.42
N GLY A 46 1.98 7.96 25.50
CA GLY A 46 1.50 8.81 26.60
C GLY A 46 -0.02 8.91 26.65
N MET A 47 -0.68 9.04 25.50
CA MET A 47 -2.14 9.06 25.39
C MET A 47 -2.74 7.68 25.71
N ASP A 48 -2.10 6.59 25.27
CA ASP A 48 -2.51 5.22 25.55
C ASP A 48 -2.48 4.92 27.05
N PHE A 49 -1.38 5.24 27.73
CA PHE A 49 -1.28 5.06 29.18
C PHE A 49 -2.32 5.87 29.94
N TYR A 50 -2.57 7.11 29.51
CA TYR A 50 -3.62 7.93 30.11
C TYR A 50 -5.00 7.27 29.98
N GLU A 51 -5.38 6.79 28.79
CA GLU A 51 -6.67 6.17 28.55
C GLU A 51 -6.84 4.80 29.21
N LEU A 52 -5.77 4.02 29.30
CA LEU A 52 -5.72 2.77 30.07
C LEU A 52 -5.92 3.06 31.57
N TYR A 53 -5.26 4.08 32.11
CA TYR A 53 -5.36 4.46 33.52
C TYR A 53 -6.79 4.86 33.92
N ILE A 54 -7.49 5.61 33.07
CA ILE A 54 -8.89 6.01 33.32
C ILE A 54 -9.91 4.94 32.89
N GLY A 55 -9.46 3.76 32.44
CA GLY A 55 -10.31 2.63 32.06
C GLY A 55 -11.17 2.86 30.81
N ARG A 56 -10.72 3.71 29.88
CA ARG A 56 -11.44 4.02 28.64
C ARG A 56 -11.02 3.17 27.45
N ILE A 57 -9.81 2.66 27.50
CA ILE A 57 -9.34 1.61 26.59
C ILE A 57 -9.21 0.34 27.43
N ASP A 58 -9.76 -0.76 26.92
CA ASP A 58 -9.57 -2.07 27.51
C ASP A 58 -8.14 -2.57 27.26
N ILE A 59 -7.51 -3.12 28.29
CA ILE A 59 -6.10 -3.56 28.22
C ILE A 59 -5.91 -4.69 27.20
N ILE A 60 -6.88 -5.60 27.08
CA ILE A 60 -6.80 -6.71 26.12
C ILE A 60 -6.93 -6.15 24.71
N GLN A 61 -7.90 -5.26 24.47
CA GLN A 61 -8.07 -4.61 23.17
C GLN A 61 -6.81 -3.84 22.73
N PHE A 62 -6.19 -3.10 23.65
CA PHE A 62 -4.94 -2.37 23.38
C PHE A 62 -3.79 -3.31 22.95
N PHE A 63 -3.55 -4.37 23.71
CA PHE A 63 -2.49 -5.32 23.35
C PHE A 63 -2.82 -6.11 22.08
N LEU A 64 -4.10 -6.43 21.83
CA LEU A 64 -4.52 -7.06 20.58
C LEU A 64 -4.27 -6.15 19.38
N ALA A 65 -4.53 -4.84 19.48
CA ALA A 65 -4.25 -3.88 18.43
C ALA A 65 -2.76 -3.83 18.06
N ILE A 66 -1.88 -3.77 19.07
CA ILE A 66 -0.42 -3.77 18.87
C ILE A 66 0.06 -5.11 18.32
N ALA A 67 -0.35 -6.22 18.94
CA ALA A 67 0.06 -7.55 18.55
C ALA A 67 -0.38 -7.87 17.12
N PHE A 68 -1.61 -7.53 16.75
CA PHE A 68 -2.09 -7.70 15.39
C PHE A 68 -1.22 -6.94 14.40
N SER A 69 -1.02 -5.62 14.59
CA SER A 69 -0.20 -4.80 13.69
C SER A 69 1.23 -5.32 13.56
N PHE A 70 1.84 -5.75 14.67
CA PHE A 70 3.19 -6.30 14.64
C PHE A 70 3.23 -7.64 13.89
N ILE A 71 2.34 -8.58 14.21
CA ILE A 71 2.32 -9.92 13.60
C ILE A 71 2.02 -9.83 12.11
N ILE A 72 1.01 -9.06 11.69
CA ILE A 72 0.66 -8.95 10.27
C ILE A 72 1.79 -8.28 9.49
N SER A 73 2.36 -7.21 10.03
CA SER A 73 3.44 -6.48 9.37
C SER A 73 4.71 -7.33 9.30
N PHE A 74 5.06 -8.04 10.37
CA PHE A 74 6.20 -8.95 10.39
C PHE A 74 6.01 -10.09 9.38
N SER A 75 4.81 -10.68 9.34
CA SER A 75 4.48 -11.75 8.39
C SER A 75 4.63 -11.26 6.95
N LEU A 76 4.10 -10.08 6.62
CA LEU A 76 4.21 -9.51 5.28
C LEU A 76 5.63 -9.10 4.93
N ALA A 77 6.41 -8.60 5.88
CA ALA A 77 7.83 -8.32 5.67
C ALA A 77 8.65 -9.61 5.45
N TYR A 78 8.32 -10.69 6.17
CA TYR A 78 8.95 -12.01 5.99
C TYR A 78 8.69 -12.57 4.58
N PHE A 79 7.51 -12.33 4.01
CA PHE A 79 7.18 -12.67 2.63
C PHE A 79 7.61 -11.60 1.60
N GLU A 80 8.40 -10.61 2.02
CA GLU A 80 8.89 -9.48 1.18
C GLU A 80 7.75 -8.68 0.51
N LEU A 81 6.55 -8.73 1.07
CA LEU A 81 5.39 -7.99 0.61
C LEU A 81 5.34 -6.57 1.19
N PHE A 82 5.93 -6.36 2.36
CA PHE A 82 6.05 -5.06 3.03
C PHE A 82 7.50 -4.60 3.09
N GLY A 83 7.70 -3.31 2.84
CA GLY A 83 8.94 -2.64 3.17
C GLY A 83 9.04 -2.34 4.67
N GLY A 84 10.24 -1.99 5.13
CA GLY A 84 10.46 -1.60 6.53
C GLY A 84 9.65 -0.35 6.94
N ALA A 85 9.34 0.53 5.99
CA ALA A 85 8.51 1.70 6.24
C ALA A 85 7.03 1.33 6.47
N ASP A 86 6.49 0.39 5.69
CA ASP A 86 5.09 -0.09 5.83
C ASP A 86 4.90 -0.76 7.19
N PHE A 87 5.88 -1.58 7.60
CA PHE A 87 5.90 -2.19 8.92
C PHE A 87 5.82 -1.13 10.02
N LYS A 88 6.70 -0.13 9.98
CA LYS A 88 6.75 0.93 11.00
C LYS A 88 5.46 1.74 11.01
N ALA A 89 4.86 1.99 9.83
CA ALA A 89 3.60 2.72 9.73
C ALA A 89 2.46 2.01 10.47
N PHE A 90 2.25 0.70 10.27
CA PHE A 90 1.18 -0.02 10.98
C PHE A 90 1.41 -0.14 12.48
N VAL A 91 2.66 -0.29 12.93
CA VAL A 91 2.99 -0.31 14.36
C VAL A 91 2.76 1.08 14.99
N VAL A 92 3.18 2.16 14.33
CA VAL A 92 2.95 3.52 14.83
C VAL A 92 1.46 3.85 14.82
N LEU A 93 0.72 3.41 13.80
CA LEU A 93 -0.72 3.60 13.72
C LEU A 93 -1.50 2.83 14.78
N SER A 94 -1.10 1.60 15.16
CA SER A 94 -1.79 0.90 16.26
C SER A 94 -1.58 1.57 17.61
N LEU A 95 -0.48 2.29 17.81
CA LEU A 95 -0.27 3.14 18.99
C LEU A 95 -1.09 4.43 18.91
N LEU A 96 -1.07 5.11 17.76
CA LEU A 96 -1.83 6.35 17.62
C LEU A 96 -3.34 6.10 17.65
N GLN A 97 -3.80 5.00 17.07
CA GLN A 97 -5.20 4.65 16.91
C GLN A 97 -5.42 3.16 17.25
N PRO A 98 -5.40 2.79 18.54
CA PRO A 98 -5.67 1.42 18.97
C PRO A 98 -7.16 1.04 18.87
N ILE A 99 -8.04 2.05 18.86
CA ILE A 99 -9.49 1.93 18.81
C ILE A 99 -10.08 2.93 17.80
N GLN A 100 -11.32 2.69 17.35
CA GLN A 100 -12.04 3.63 16.51
C GLN A 100 -12.25 4.98 17.24
N PRO A 101 -11.95 6.12 16.60
CA PRO A 101 -12.21 7.43 17.17
C PRO A 101 -13.70 7.66 17.51
N ARG A 102 -13.96 8.25 18.67
CA ARG A 102 -15.33 8.44 19.20
C ARG A 102 -16.00 9.70 18.70
N PHE A 103 -15.26 10.58 18.02
CA PHE A 103 -15.79 11.84 17.49
C PHE A 103 -16.68 11.65 16.25
N ILE A 104 -16.62 10.47 15.62
CA ILE A 104 -17.39 10.16 14.42
C ILE A 104 -17.84 8.71 14.41
N GLU A 105 -19.09 8.48 14.04
CA GLU A 105 -19.61 7.14 13.75
C GLU A 105 -19.39 6.85 12.25
N PRO A 106 -18.76 5.72 11.88
CA PRO A 106 -18.51 5.38 10.49
C PRO A 106 -19.80 5.08 9.73
N VAL A 107 -19.86 5.47 8.46
CA VAL A 107 -21.08 5.37 7.62
C VAL A 107 -21.60 3.94 7.50
N LEU A 108 -20.72 2.95 7.37
CA LEU A 108 -21.12 1.54 7.23
C LEU A 108 -21.49 0.89 8.56
N LYS A 109 -21.22 1.56 9.70
CA LYS A 109 -21.41 1.03 11.07
C LYS A 109 -20.76 -0.33 11.32
N ALA A 110 -19.81 -0.73 10.47
CA ALA A 110 -19.01 -1.93 10.59
C ALA A 110 -17.59 -1.53 10.99
N VAL A 111 -17.11 -2.04 12.12
CA VAL A 111 -15.73 -1.84 12.59
C VAL A 111 -15.28 -3.12 13.28
N SER A 112 -14.06 -3.56 13.00
CA SER A 112 -13.46 -4.68 13.70
C SER A 112 -13.23 -4.35 15.17
N VAL A 113 -13.34 -5.37 16.04
CA VAL A 113 -12.93 -5.26 17.45
C VAL A 113 -11.45 -4.89 17.57
N ILE A 114 -10.63 -5.37 16.63
CA ILE A 114 -9.22 -5.02 16.48
C ILE A 114 -9.15 -3.91 15.43
N TYR A 115 -9.17 -2.65 15.86
CA TYR A 115 -9.29 -1.52 14.93
C TYR A 115 -8.18 -1.46 13.86
N PRO A 116 -6.90 -1.77 14.16
CA PRO A 116 -5.87 -1.82 13.12
C PRO A 116 -6.13 -2.85 12.00
N LEU A 117 -6.96 -3.88 12.24
CA LEU A 117 -7.41 -4.79 11.19
C LEU A 117 -8.29 -4.07 10.17
N THR A 118 -9.18 -3.18 10.62
CA THR A 118 -10.01 -2.36 9.73
C THR A 118 -9.14 -1.44 8.88
N VAL A 119 -8.18 -0.74 9.48
CA VAL A 119 -7.21 0.10 8.75
C VAL A 119 -6.45 -0.73 7.71
N PHE A 120 -5.96 -1.90 8.10
CA PHE A 120 -5.24 -2.81 7.20
C PHE A 120 -6.12 -3.29 6.03
N ALA A 121 -7.35 -3.73 6.30
CA ALA A 121 -8.30 -4.19 5.31
C ALA A 121 -8.61 -3.12 4.27
N ASP A 122 -8.92 -1.89 4.72
CA ASP A 122 -9.22 -0.78 3.83
C ASP A 122 -7.99 -0.33 3.04
N SER A 123 -6.80 -0.41 3.64
CA SER A 123 -5.52 -0.15 2.95
C SER A 123 -5.25 -1.18 1.85
N ALA A 124 -5.54 -2.45 2.11
CA ALA A 124 -5.41 -3.52 1.14
C ALA A 124 -6.39 -3.36 -0.02
N ILE A 125 -7.65 -2.94 0.25
CA ILE A 125 -8.62 -2.58 -0.79
C ILE A 125 -8.10 -1.41 -1.63
N ALA A 126 -7.65 -0.33 -0.98
CA ALA A 126 -7.11 0.83 -1.69
C ALA A 126 -5.94 0.45 -2.60
N GLY A 127 -5.03 -0.40 -2.12
CA GLY A 127 -3.96 -1.00 -2.91
C GLY A 127 -4.49 -1.84 -4.06
N ALA A 128 -5.45 -2.75 -3.83
CA ALA A 128 -6.04 -3.59 -4.87
C ALA A 128 -6.73 -2.78 -5.98
N CYS A 129 -7.31 -1.62 -5.67
CA CYS A 129 -7.88 -0.73 -6.68
C CYS A 129 -6.85 -0.24 -7.71
N ILE A 130 -5.54 -0.19 -7.38
CA ILE A 130 -4.50 0.22 -8.35
C ILE A 130 -4.38 -0.76 -9.52
N ALA A 131 -4.64 -2.05 -9.28
CA ALA A 131 -4.63 -3.08 -10.30
C ALA A 131 -5.76 -2.84 -11.32
N ILE A 132 -6.94 -2.45 -10.82
CA ILE A 132 -8.08 -2.08 -11.67
C ILE A 132 -7.77 -0.81 -12.46
N VAL A 133 -7.21 0.22 -11.82
CA VAL A 133 -6.82 1.48 -12.49
C VAL A 133 -5.79 1.22 -13.59
N THR A 134 -4.80 0.36 -13.31
CA THR A 134 -3.75 -0.01 -14.27
C THR A 134 -4.34 -0.79 -15.45
N LEU A 135 -5.24 -1.73 -15.18
CA LEU A 135 -5.95 -2.48 -16.21
C LEU A 135 -6.76 -1.55 -17.13
N VAL A 136 -7.54 -0.63 -16.56
CA VAL A 136 -8.32 0.34 -17.34
C VAL A 136 -7.41 1.20 -18.21
N LYS A 137 -6.32 1.75 -17.64
CA LYS A 137 -5.33 2.55 -18.39
C LYS A 137 -4.74 1.77 -19.56
N ASN A 138 -4.36 0.52 -19.34
CA ASN A 138 -3.82 -0.33 -20.38
C ASN A 138 -4.86 -0.59 -21.47
N ILE A 139 -6.11 -0.93 -21.12
CA ILE A 139 -7.18 -1.14 -22.11
C ILE A 139 -7.43 0.14 -22.96
N THR A 140 -7.49 1.31 -22.32
CA THR A 140 -7.66 2.60 -23.02
C THR A 140 -6.47 2.90 -23.94
N SER A 141 -5.24 2.61 -23.50
CA SER A 141 -4.05 2.74 -24.33
C SER A 141 -4.06 1.77 -25.52
N ALA A 142 -4.60 0.57 -25.36
CA ALA A 142 -4.75 -0.41 -26.44
C ALA A 142 -5.64 0.13 -27.55
N TYR A 143 -6.78 0.71 -27.15
CA TYR A 143 -7.78 1.24 -28.07
C TYR A 143 -7.26 2.44 -28.86
N THR A 144 -6.48 3.32 -28.21
CA THR A 144 -5.92 4.54 -28.85
C THR A 144 -4.73 4.26 -29.75
N LYS A 145 -3.83 3.34 -29.38
CA LYS A 145 -2.60 3.02 -30.12
C LYS A 145 -2.74 1.87 -31.13
N GLY A 146 -3.92 1.26 -31.23
CA GLY A 146 -4.19 0.16 -32.19
C GLY A 146 -3.56 -1.19 -31.82
N GLY A 147 -3.17 -1.37 -30.56
CA GLY A 147 -2.55 -2.60 -30.06
C GLY A 147 -1.73 -2.37 -28.77
N LEU A 148 -1.72 -3.38 -27.89
CA LEU A 148 -1.02 -3.29 -26.60
C LEU A 148 0.34 -3.99 -26.58
N PHE A 149 0.43 -5.14 -27.26
CA PHE A 149 1.61 -5.97 -27.33
C PHE A 149 2.09 -6.04 -28.77
N GLU A 150 3.39 -5.87 -28.95
CA GLU A 150 4.03 -6.00 -30.25
C GLU A 150 4.02 -7.47 -30.70
N LYS A 151 3.96 -7.69 -32.02
CA LYS A 151 3.87 -9.04 -32.60
C LYS A 151 5.09 -9.91 -32.26
N ASP A 152 6.23 -9.27 -32.03
CA ASP A 152 7.50 -9.94 -31.73
C ASP A 152 7.62 -10.34 -30.25
N LEU A 153 6.65 -9.95 -29.41
CA LEU A 153 6.64 -10.22 -27.99
C LEU A 153 6.03 -11.60 -27.67
N LYS A 154 6.90 -12.59 -27.43
CA LYS A 154 6.49 -13.96 -27.10
C LYS A 154 6.05 -14.07 -25.63
N ALA A 155 4.76 -14.28 -25.41
CA ALA A 155 4.19 -14.54 -24.08
C ALA A 155 2.86 -15.30 -24.18
N SER A 156 2.56 -16.13 -23.18
CA SER A 156 1.25 -16.77 -23.05
C SER A 156 0.15 -15.74 -22.76
N LEU A 157 -1.11 -16.08 -23.08
CA LEU A 157 -2.26 -15.21 -22.81
C LEU A 157 -2.35 -14.85 -21.32
N ALA A 158 -2.14 -15.83 -20.43
CA ALA A 158 -2.14 -15.61 -18.99
C ALA A 158 -1.08 -14.57 -18.58
N ARG A 159 0.14 -14.65 -19.13
CA ARG A 159 1.21 -13.69 -18.81
C ARG A 159 0.88 -12.29 -19.32
N LYS A 160 0.27 -12.17 -20.50
CA LYS A 160 -0.22 -10.89 -21.04
C LYS A 160 -1.27 -10.27 -20.13
N LEU A 161 -2.26 -11.05 -19.69
CA LEU A 161 -3.30 -10.58 -18.78
C LEU A 161 -2.73 -10.13 -17.43
N LEU A 162 -1.78 -10.89 -16.88
CA LEU A 162 -1.13 -10.51 -15.62
C LEU A 162 -0.40 -9.17 -15.74
N ILE A 163 0.36 -8.96 -16.83
CA ILE A 163 1.08 -7.71 -17.08
C ILE A 163 0.12 -6.54 -17.30
N MET A 164 -1.02 -6.76 -17.94
CA MET A 164 -2.04 -5.71 -18.07
C MET A 164 -2.56 -5.20 -16.73
N VAL A 165 -2.48 -6.01 -15.67
CA VAL A 165 -2.96 -5.64 -14.34
C VAL A 165 -1.81 -5.10 -13.47
N SER A 166 -0.59 -5.61 -13.63
CA SER A 166 0.55 -5.30 -12.76
C SER A 166 1.60 -4.33 -13.33
N GLY A 167 1.55 -4.05 -14.63
CA GLY A 167 2.55 -3.25 -15.35
C GLY A 167 1.95 -2.16 -16.22
N VAL A 168 2.78 -1.22 -16.62
CA VAL A 168 2.43 -0.14 -17.56
C VAL A 168 3.46 -0.07 -18.68
N LYS A 169 3.01 0.27 -19.88
CA LYS A 169 3.91 0.52 -21.02
C LYS A 169 4.26 2.01 -21.06
N MET A 170 5.55 2.34 -21.10
CA MET A 170 6.02 3.73 -21.15
C MET A 170 7.31 3.90 -21.96
N ASP A 171 7.65 5.14 -22.29
CA ASP A 171 8.88 5.47 -23.02
C ASP A 171 10.11 5.12 -22.16
N ILE A 172 11.08 4.45 -22.77
CA ILE A 172 12.29 3.98 -22.08
C ILE A 172 13.12 5.14 -21.50
N ASN A 173 13.01 6.35 -22.05
CA ASN A 173 13.73 7.52 -21.57
C ASN A 173 13.07 8.17 -20.35
N GLU A 174 11.78 7.86 -20.10
CA GLU A 174 11.06 8.31 -18.91
C GLU A 174 11.21 7.36 -17.73
N VAL A 175 11.75 6.16 -17.96
CA VAL A 175 11.91 5.13 -16.92
C VAL A 175 12.94 5.60 -15.89
N ARG A 176 12.50 5.72 -14.63
CA ARG A 176 13.36 6.18 -13.53
C ARG A 176 14.32 5.09 -13.04
N GLY A 177 13.98 3.83 -13.29
CA GLY A 177 14.70 2.67 -12.78
C GLY A 177 14.41 2.35 -11.32
N PRO A 178 15.12 1.36 -10.75
CA PRO A 178 14.99 0.99 -9.35
C PRO A 178 15.28 2.16 -8.40
N PRO A 179 14.62 2.23 -7.23
CA PRO A 179 13.58 1.33 -6.74
C PRO A 179 12.16 1.71 -7.23
N PHE A 180 12.02 2.65 -8.17
CA PHE A 180 10.70 3.16 -8.59
C PHE A 180 10.05 2.27 -9.65
N GLU A 181 10.82 1.80 -10.62
CA GLU A 181 10.32 1.10 -11.80
C GLU A 181 11.28 -0.03 -12.19
N TYR A 182 10.73 -1.23 -12.38
CA TYR A 182 11.47 -2.42 -12.77
C TYR A 182 10.99 -2.91 -14.14
N PRO A 183 11.89 -3.30 -15.06
CA PRO A 183 11.49 -3.79 -16.38
C PRO A 183 10.75 -5.13 -16.26
N LEU A 184 9.68 -5.28 -17.04
CA LEU A 184 8.94 -6.54 -17.20
C LEU A 184 9.32 -7.28 -18.49
N GLU A 185 10.47 -6.90 -19.04
CA GLU A 185 10.99 -7.38 -20.31
C GLU A 185 12.47 -7.66 -20.20
N LYS A 186 12.92 -8.69 -20.90
CA LYS A 186 14.34 -9.01 -21.06
C LYS A 186 14.61 -9.48 -22.49
N ILE A 187 15.83 -9.20 -22.96
CA ILE A 187 16.35 -9.77 -24.21
C ILE A 187 17.11 -11.05 -23.85
N GLU A 188 16.68 -12.18 -24.39
CA GLU A 188 17.44 -13.44 -24.30
C GLU A 188 17.90 -13.85 -25.70
N GLY A 189 19.21 -13.76 -25.94
CA GLY A 189 19.81 -13.98 -27.25
C GLY A 189 19.45 -12.86 -28.23
N ASN A 190 18.31 -13.01 -28.92
CA ASN A 190 17.79 -12.04 -29.88
C ASN A 190 16.25 -11.92 -29.82
N VAL A 191 15.62 -12.46 -28.78
CA VAL A 191 14.17 -12.51 -28.63
C VAL A 191 13.75 -11.73 -27.40
N ARG A 192 12.84 -10.76 -27.60
CA ARG A 192 12.18 -10.01 -26.53
C ARG A 192 11.15 -10.90 -25.83
N LYS A 193 11.34 -11.13 -24.53
CA LYS A 193 10.41 -11.94 -23.71
C LYS A 193 9.82 -11.10 -22.59
N LEU A 194 8.55 -11.37 -22.29
CA LEU A 194 7.92 -10.88 -21.07
C LEU A 194 8.34 -11.74 -19.89
N THR A 195 8.87 -11.08 -18.87
CA THR A 195 9.20 -11.68 -17.58
C THR A 195 8.17 -11.21 -16.57
N PHE A 196 7.58 -12.18 -15.87
CA PHE A 196 6.70 -11.91 -14.75
C PHE A 196 7.51 -12.02 -13.47
N MET A 197 7.27 -11.11 -12.52
CA MET A 197 8.03 -10.94 -11.27
C MET A 197 9.48 -10.45 -11.44
N PRO A 198 9.73 -9.18 -11.09
CA PRO A 198 11.08 -8.65 -10.81
C PRO A 198 11.75 -9.27 -9.56
N ARG A 199 11.13 -10.25 -8.88
CA ARG A 199 11.47 -10.75 -7.52
C ARG A 199 12.91 -11.29 -7.36
N LEU A 200 13.73 -11.27 -8.41
CA LEU A 200 15.11 -11.72 -8.41
C LEU A 200 16.08 -10.73 -9.09
N LEU A 201 15.60 -9.60 -9.61
CA LEU A 201 16.48 -8.57 -10.14
C LEU A 201 17.02 -7.80 -8.95
N ARG A 202 18.29 -8.02 -8.59
CA ARG A 202 19.05 -6.98 -7.89
C ARG A 202 18.90 -5.69 -8.69
N ASP A 203 18.91 -4.54 -8.04
CA ASP A 203 18.77 -3.25 -8.72
C ASP A 203 19.75 -3.13 -9.92
N GLU A 204 20.91 -3.77 -9.82
CA GLU A 204 21.90 -3.95 -10.89
C GLU A 204 21.32 -4.67 -12.12
N GLU A 205 20.71 -5.85 -11.97
CA GLU A 205 20.15 -6.63 -13.09
C GLU A 205 18.99 -5.90 -13.78
N ALA A 206 18.21 -5.14 -13.02
CA ALA A 206 17.14 -4.31 -13.57
C ALA A 206 17.70 -3.15 -14.41
N LEU A 207 18.78 -2.51 -13.95
CA LEU A 207 19.47 -1.47 -14.71
C LEU A 207 20.12 -2.02 -15.97
N GLU A 208 20.73 -3.20 -15.91
CA GLU A 208 21.30 -3.90 -17.06
C GLU A 208 20.22 -4.20 -18.11
N ALA A 209 19.08 -4.76 -17.70
CA ALA A 209 17.98 -5.04 -18.62
C ALA A 209 17.41 -3.77 -19.29
N ILE A 210 17.28 -2.66 -18.56
CA ILE A 210 16.87 -1.38 -19.15
C ILE A 210 17.91 -0.89 -20.16
N LYS A 211 19.21 -1.03 -19.86
CA LYS A 211 20.29 -0.62 -20.75
C LYS A 211 20.31 -1.45 -22.04
N GLU A 212 20.20 -2.76 -21.94
CA GLU A 212 20.13 -3.66 -23.11
C GLU A 212 18.95 -3.33 -24.02
N LEU A 213 17.76 -3.08 -23.44
CA LEU A 213 16.57 -2.69 -24.19
C LEU A 213 16.76 -1.34 -24.90
N LYS A 214 17.49 -0.41 -24.27
CA LYS A 214 17.80 0.90 -24.86
C LYS A 214 18.80 0.79 -26.01
N GLU A 215 19.84 -0.02 -25.85
CA GLU A 215 20.85 -0.28 -26.88
C GLU A 215 20.26 -1.01 -28.09
N ALA A 216 19.27 -1.87 -27.87
CA ALA A 216 18.51 -2.53 -28.94
C ALA A 216 17.54 -1.59 -29.68
N GLY A 217 17.42 -0.33 -29.28
CA GLY A 217 16.64 0.69 -29.98
C GLY A 217 15.13 0.67 -29.68
N PHE A 218 14.71 -0.02 -28.61
CA PHE A 218 13.29 0.00 -28.20
C PHE A 218 12.90 1.36 -27.63
N LYS A 219 11.78 1.90 -28.09
CA LYS A 219 11.24 3.19 -27.62
C LYS A 219 10.34 3.04 -26.39
N GLU A 220 9.50 2.01 -26.36
CA GLU A 220 8.58 1.75 -25.27
C GLU A 220 8.81 0.37 -24.67
N ILE A 221 8.81 0.29 -23.34
CA ILE A 221 8.95 -0.96 -22.58
C ILE A 221 7.87 -1.08 -21.52
N TRP A 222 7.52 -2.32 -21.19
CA TRP A 222 6.69 -2.66 -20.04
C TRP A 222 7.52 -2.59 -18.76
N VAL A 223 7.01 -1.85 -17.79
CA VAL A 223 7.61 -1.73 -16.46
C VAL A 223 6.57 -2.01 -15.38
N SER A 224 7.04 -2.56 -14.27
CA SER A 224 6.27 -2.62 -13.04
C SER A 224 6.66 -1.42 -12.17
N ARG A 225 5.66 -0.63 -11.78
CA ARG A 225 5.86 0.47 -10.85
C ARG A 225 5.80 -0.08 -9.44
N THR A 226 6.84 0.19 -8.66
CA THR A 226 6.79 -0.06 -7.23
C THR A 226 5.68 0.80 -6.65
N LEU A 227 4.77 0.17 -5.92
CA LEU A 227 3.62 0.87 -5.36
C LEU A 227 4.04 1.70 -4.14
N PRO A 228 3.62 2.96 -4.00
CA PRO A 228 3.83 3.73 -2.78
C PRO A 228 2.81 3.32 -1.73
N PHE A 229 3.08 2.20 -1.03
CA PHE A 229 2.06 1.56 -0.19
C PHE A 229 1.61 2.44 0.98
N LEU A 230 2.45 3.36 1.44
CA LEU A 230 2.08 4.36 2.46
C LEU A 230 0.94 5.28 2.02
N VAL A 231 0.80 5.55 0.71
CA VAL A 231 -0.34 6.27 0.16
C VAL A 231 -1.63 5.47 0.36
N PHE A 232 -1.59 4.16 0.13
CA PHE A 232 -2.73 3.28 0.35
C PHE A 232 -3.06 3.11 1.83
N ILE A 233 -2.04 3.08 2.71
CA ILE A 233 -2.26 3.13 4.17
C ILE A 233 -2.96 4.42 4.57
N THR A 234 -2.57 5.55 3.98
CA THR A 234 -3.22 6.84 4.24
C THR A 234 -4.68 6.84 3.80
N ILE A 235 -4.96 6.34 2.60
CA ILE A 235 -6.34 6.23 2.09
C ILE A 235 -7.14 5.26 2.98
N GLY A 236 -6.59 4.09 3.29
CA GLY A 236 -7.23 3.10 4.16
C GLY A 236 -7.52 3.64 5.56
N PHE A 237 -6.59 4.41 6.13
CA PHE A 237 -6.82 5.09 7.41
C PHE A 237 -7.99 6.08 7.35
N ILE A 238 -8.07 6.91 6.30
CA ILE A 238 -9.21 7.82 6.12
C ILE A 238 -10.52 7.02 5.94
N LEU A 239 -10.52 6.00 5.09
CA LEU A 239 -11.70 5.14 4.89
C LEU A 239 -12.14 4.48 6.20
N SER A 240 -11.22 3.95 6.99
CA SER A 240 -11.54 3.29 8.26
C SER A 240 -12.24 4.21 9.27
N ILE A 241 -11.93 5.50 9.26
CA ILE A 241 -12.54 6.49 10.17
C ILE A 241 -13.93 6.90 9.70
N PHE A 242 -14.06 7.26 8.42
CA PHE A 242 -15.29 7.87 7.90
C PHE A 242 -16.28 6.83 7.37
N LEU A 243 -15.78 5.81 6.69
CA LEU A 243 -16.58 4.76 6.08
C LEU A 243 -16.73 3.55 7.01
N GLY A 244 -15.66 3.17 7.71
CA GLY A 244 -15.58 1.94 8.48
C GLY A 244 -15.06 0.77 7.63
N ASP A 245 -15.16 -0.45 8.17
CA ASP A 245 -14.60 -1.67 7.60
C ASP A 245 -15.42 -2.17 6.40
N ILE A 246 -14.91 -1.92 5.20
CA ILE A 246 -15.59 -2.26 3.95
C ILE A 246 -15.76 -3.78 3.82
N ILE A 247 -14.73 -4.56 4.19
CA ILE A 247 -14.75 -6.03 4.06
C ILE A 247 -15.77 -6.61 5.04
N LEU A 248 -15.72 -6.19 6.30
CA LEU A 248 -16.64 -6.66 7.32
C LEU A 248 -18.08 -6.31 6.96
N TRP A 249 -18.33 -5.11 6.43
CA TRP A 249 -19.66 -4.71 5.96
C TRP A 249 -20.18 -5.63 4.85
N VAL A 250 -19.36 -5.96 3.84
CA VAL A 250 -19.74 -6.91 2.78
C VAL A 250 -20.04 -8.30 3.37
N ILE A 251 -19.21 -8.78 4.31
CA ILE A 251 -19.43 -10.06 4.98
C ILE A 251 -20.76 -10.05 5.74
N GLN A 252 -21.06 -8.98 6.47
CA GLN A 252 -22.32 -8.84 7.21
C GLN A 252 -23.53 -8.85 6.27
N LEU A 253 -23.46 -8.19 5.11
CA LEU A 253 -24.52 -8.22 4.10
C LEU A 253 -24.80 -9.62 3.56
N ILE A 254 -23.75 -10.46 3.43
CA ILE A 254 -23.88 -11.82 2.91
C ILE A 254 -24.39 -12.78 4.01
N LEU A 255 -23.88 -12.66 5.23
CA LEU A 255 -24.14 -13.59 6.33
C LEU A 255 -25.42 -13.29 7.12
N ILE A 256 -25.85 -12.03 7.15
CA ILE A 256 -27.07 -11.60 7.85
C ILE A 256 -28.07 -11.18 6.76
N PRO A 257 -28.79 -12.15 6.14
CA PRO A 257 -29.90 -11.79 5.27
C PRO A 257 -30.92 -11.00 6.10
N LYS A 258 -31.40 -9.90 5.52
CA LYS A 258 -32.47 -9.07 6.09
C LYS A 258 -33.76 -9.85 6.30
#